data_AF-L1MKY0-F1
#
_entry.id   AF-L1MKY0-F1
#
_cell.length_a   1.000
_cell.length_b   1.000
_cell.length_c   1.000
_cell.angle_alpha   90.00
_cell.angle_beta   90.00
_cell.angle_gamma   90.00
#
_symmetry.space_group_name_H-M   'P 1'
#
loop_
_entity.id
_entity.type
_entity.pdbx_description
1 polymer ?
#
loop_
_entity_poly.entity_id
_entity_poly.type
_entity_poly.pdbx_seq_one_letter_code
_entity_poly.pdbx_strand_id
1 'polypeptide(L)'
;MVHHRTVQRCLSHVSIHDAPLAIDVGYGASHTTTCEWATWLRRLRADVSVLGLEIDPARVLPPRDGVHFAVGGFELAGHRPNLVRAFNVLRQYDVSQVHDAWQLVCSRLAPGGLFVEGTCDELGRRCSWVLLDADGPQSLTLAWDPNHTARPSDLAERLPKALIHRNVPGEPIHDLLRMADDAWDRAAAWATYGPRIRWREARRLLIDASVPLTPIRRRVRDNLLTVPWSFVSGDQV
;
A
#
# COMPACT_ATOMS: atom_id res chain seq x y z
N MET A 1 4.27 -3.76 3.12
CA MET A 1 4.02 -4.40 1.80
C MET A 1 4.53 -5.85 1.66
N VAL A 2 5.82 -6.16 1.88
CA VAL A 2 6.45 -7.51 1.68
C VAL A 2 5.91 -8.67 2.55
N HIS A 3 4.86 -8.37 3.31
CA HIS A 3 4.23 -9.23 4.29
C HIS A 3 2.79 -9.55 3.93
N HIS A 4 2.28 -8.91 2.88
CA HIS A 4 0.98 -9.18 2.31
C HIS A 4 1.05 -10.52 1.57
N ARG A 5 0.17 -11.46 1.90
CA ARG A 5 0.21 -12.83 1.35
C ARG A 5 0.11 -12.86 -0.17
N THR A 6 -0.75 -12.01 -0.75
CA THR A 6 -0.90 -11.91 -2.21
C THR A 6 0.40 -11.45 -2.87
N VAL A 7 1.10 -10.47 -2.28
CA VAL A 7 2.39 -9.99 -2.78
C VAL A 7 3.46 -11.08 -2.69
N GLN A 8 3.49 -11.82 -1.58
CA GLN A 8 4.42 -12.94 -1.43
C GLN A 8 4.16 -14.04 -2.45
N ARG A 9 2.89 -14.41 -2.68
CA ARG A 9 2.50 -15.41 -3.69
C ARG A 9 2.84 -14.95 -5.10
N CYS A 10 2.52 -13.70 -5.42
CA CYS A 10 2.80 -13.09 -6.73
C CYS A 10 4.27 -13.27 -7.12
N LEU A 11 5.21 -13.04 -6.20
CA LEU A 11 6.64 -13.20 -6.49
C LEU A 11 7.13 -14.66 -6.38
N SER A 12 6.61 -15.44 -5.44
CA SER A 12 7.09 -16.82 -5.22
C SER A 12 6.55 -17.83 -6.23
N HIS A 13 5.43 -17.56 -6.90
CA HIS A 13 4.80 -18.48 -7.84
C HIS A 13 5.19 -18.23 -9.32
N VAL A 14 5.99 -17.19 -9.61
CA VAL A 14 6.56 -17.03 -10.97
C VAL A 14 7.45 -18.22 -11.27
N SER A 15 7.41 -18.73 -12.49
CA SER A 15 8.26 -19.83 -12.95
C SER A 15 9.73 -19.59 -12.57
N ILE A 16 10.47 -20.65 -12.28
CA ILE A 16 11.91 -20.58 -11.99
C ILE A 16 12.70 -20.13 -13.24
N HIS A 17 12.09 -20.25 -14.42
CA HIS A 17 12.67 -19.82 -15.69
C HIS A 17 12.52 -18.33 -15.98
N ASP A 18 11.67 -17.61 -15.25
CA ASP A 18 11.42 -16.18 -15.43
C ASP A 18 11.87 -15.41 -14.17
N ALA A 19 12.82 -14.48 -14.34
CA ALA A 19 13.21 -13.59 -13.26
C ALA A 19 12.10 -12.55 -13.03
N PRO A 20 11.48 -12.49 -11.84
CA PRO A 20 10.37 -11.57 -11.62
C PRO A 20 10.86 -10.13 -11.59
N LEU A 21 10.04 -9.24 -12.17
CA LEU A 21 10.33 -7.81 -12.23
C LEU A 21 9.43 -7.04 -11.26
N ALA A 22 10.06 -6.21 -10.43
CA ALA A 22 9.38 -5.26 -9.57
C ALA A 22 9.75 -3.82 -9.97
N ILE A 23 8.76 -2.94 -10.06
CA ILE A 23 8.94 -1.54 -10.48
C ILE A 23 8.47 -0.58 -9.37
N ASP A 24 9.31 0.39 -9.03
CA ASP A 24 8.96 1.54 -8.18
C ASP A 24 8.79 2.77 -9.08
N VAL A 25 7.55 3.22 -9.26
CA VAL A 25 7.22 4.37 -10.10
C VAL A 25 7.31 5.64 -9.27
N GLY A 26 8.11 6.60 -9.72
CA GLY A 26 8.29 7.89 -9.04
C GLY A 26 9.04 7.74 -7.72
N TYR A 27 10.26 7.20 -7.76
CA TYR A 27 11.07 6.98 -6.54
C TYR A 27 11.45 8.29 -5.80
N GLY A 28 11.20 9.46 -6.39
CA GLY A 28 11.32 10.74 -5.72
C GLY A 28 12.77 11.20 -5.56
N ALA A 29 12.99 12.21 -4.71
CA ALA A 29 14.31 12.83 -4.56
C ALA A 29 15.37 11.90 -3.96
N SER A 30 14.97 10.78 -3.34
CA SER A 30 15.87 9.81 -2.72
C SER A 30 15.58 8.39 -3.19
N HIS A 31 16.60 7.73 -3.74
CA HIS A 31 16.57 6.32 -4.13
C HIS A 31 16.52 5.32 -2.95
N THR A 32 16.71 5.79 -1.71
CA THR A 32 16.96 4.90 -0.56
C THR A 32 15.80 3.93 -0.36
N THR A 33 14.57 4.42 -0.47
CA THR A 33 13.36 3.60 -0.29
C THR A 33 13.26 2.51 -1.35
N THR A 34 13.67 2.77 -2.58
CA THR A 34 13.68 1.78 -3.68
C THR A 34 14.75 0.72 -3.44
N CYS A 35 15.96 1.11 -3.03
CA CYS A 35 17.06 0.19 -2.72
C CYS A 35 16.76 -0.69 -1.48
N GLU A 36 16.21 -0.10 -0.43
CA GLU A 36 15.74 -0.84 0.75
C GLU A 36 14.64 -1.82 0.35
N TRP A 37 13.70 -1.39 -0.48
CA TRP A 37 12.64 -2.25 -0.98
C TRP A 37 13.20 -3.44 -1.77
N ALA A 38 14.19 -3.23 -2.65
CA ALA A 38 14.87 -4.30 -3.36
C ALA A 38 15.53 -5.31 -2.40
N THR A 39 16.19 -4.82 -1.35
CA THR A 39 16.76 -5.66 -0.29
C THR A 39 15.69 -6.52 0.39
N TRP A 40 14.52 -5.95 0.68
CA TRP A 40 13.40 -6.69 1.27
C TRP A 40 12.79 -7.72 0.33
N LEU A 41 12.63 -7.39 -0.96
CA LEU A 41 12.10 -8.32 -1.96
C LEU A 41 13.03 -9.52 -2.16
N ARG A 42 14.35 -9.32 -2.13
CA ARG A 42 15.33 -10.41 -2.27
C ARG A 42 15.30 -11.41 -1.12
N ARG A 43 14.80 -11.04 0.05
CA ARG A 43 14.55 -11.98 1.16
C ARG A 43 13.37 -12.93 0.86
N LEU A 44 12.48 -12.56 -0.06
CA LEU A 44 11.39 -13.40 -0.53
C LEU A 44 11.80 -14.23 -1.75
N ARG A 45 12.51 -13.60 -2.69
CA ARG A 45 12.95 -14.23 -3.94
C ARG A 45 14.26 -13.60 -4.42
N ALA A 46 15.32 -14.39 -4.43
CA ALA A 46 16.69 -13.89 -4.59
C ALA A 46 16.98 -13.29 -5.99
N ASP A 47 16.35 -13.81 -7.04
CA ASP A 47 16.53 -13.44 -8.45
C ASP A 47 15.62 -12.27 -8.91
N VAL A 48 14.90 -11.60 -7.99
CA VAL A 48 14.04 -10.47 -8.35
C VAL A 48 14.84 -9.29 -8.87
N SER A 49 14.46 -8.82 -10.06
CA SER A 49 14.95 -7.59 -10.67
C SER A 49 14.12 -6.41 -10.18
N VAL A 50 14.78 -5.28 -9.87
CA VAL A 50 14.10 -4.07 -9.41
C VAL A 50 14.48 -2.89 -10.28
N LEU A 51 13.46 -2.19 -10.76
CA LEU A 51 13.59 -1.00 -11.60
C LEU A 51 12.92 0.20 -10.91
N GLY A 52 13.67 1.27 -10.69
CA GLY A 52 13.14 2.57 -10.29
C GLY A 52 12.87 3.43 -11.52
N LEU A 53 11.63 3.88 -11.71
CA LEU A 53 11.25 4.77 -12.80
C LEU A 53 11.09 6.21 -12.30
N GLU A 54 11.61 7.15 -13.08
CA GLU A 54 11.48 8.58 -12.85
C GLU A 54 11.08 9.29 -14.14
N ILE A 55 10.16 10.25 -14.05
CA ILE A 55 9.64 10.95 -15.24
C ILE A 55 10.62 12.02 -15.74
N ASP A 56 11.40 12.62 -14.82
CA ASP A 56 12.42 13.60 -15.14
C ASP A 56 13.76 12.91 -15.48
N PRO A 57 14.22 12.97 -16.75
CA PRO A 57 15.48 12.35 -17.16
C PRO A 57 16.71 12.85 -16.37
N ALA A 58 16.69 14.10 -15.90
CA ALA A 58 17.80 14.66 -15.13
C ALA A 58 17.92 14.06 -13.72
N ARG A 59 16.86 13.41 -13.23
CA ARG A 59 16.80 12.76 -11.91
C ARG A 59 17.06 11.26 -11.97
N VAL A 60 17.24 10.70 -13.16
CA VAL A 60 17.60 9.28 -13.34
C VAL A 60 19.01 9.02 -12.83
N LEU A 61 19.16 7.96 -12.03
CA LEU A 61 20.43 7.59 -11.41
C LEU A 61 21.13 6.45 -12.16
N PRO A 62 22.45 6.28 -12.03
CA PRO A 62 23.09 5.04 -12.44
C PRO A 62 22.64 3.86 -11.55
N PRO A 63 22.78 2.60 -12.01
CA PRO A 63 22.45 1.42 -11.21
C PRO A 63 23.16 1.43 -9.85
N ARG A 64 22.43 1.11 -8.77
CA ARG A 64 22.96 1.13 -7.40
C ARG A 64 22.20 0.17 -6.49
N ASP A 65 22.92 -0.47 -5.56
CA ASP A 65 22.36 -1.36 -4.52
C ASP A 65 21.38 -2.42 -5.07
N GLY A 66 21.69 -2.92 -6.27
CA GLY A 66 20.88 -3.90 -6.99
C GLY A 66 19.58 -3.34 -7.58
N VAL A 67 19.49 -2.04 -7.82
CA VAL A 67 18.38 -1.39 -8.53
C VAL A 67 18.91 -0.76 -9.81
N HIS A 68 18.19 -0.98 -10.92
CA HIS A 68 18.37 -0.22 -12.14
C HIS A 68 17.43 0.97 -12.13
N PHE A 69 17.83 2.10 -12.70
CA PHE A 69 16.97 3.27 -12.83
C PHE A 69 16.85 3.66 -14.30
N ALA A 70 15.67 4.10 -14.69
CA ALA A 70 15.38 4.50 -16.06
C ALA A 70 14.30 5.59 -16.10
N VAL A 71 14.19 6.25 -17.26
CA VAL A 71 13.09 7.18 -17.52
C VAL A 71 11.79 6.38 -17.68
N GLY A 72 10.73 6.82 -17.01
CA GLY A 72 9.40 6.26 -17.19
C GLY A 72 8.41 6.67 -16.11
N GLY A 73 7.15 6.31 -16.32
CA GLY A 73 6.02 6.55 -15.45
C GLY A 73 5.04 5.37 -15.46
N PHE A 74 3.75 5.67 -15.54
CA PHE A 74 2.68 4.66 -15.46
C PHE A 74 2.60 3.73 -16.68
N GLU A 75 3.25 4.08 -17.79
CA GLU A 75 3.47 3.21 -18.94
C GLU A 75 4.58 2.16 -18.71
N LEU A 76 5.23 2.19 -17.54
CA LEU A 76 6.18 1.20 -17.04
C LEU A 76 7.40 1.00 -17.96
N ALA A 77 7.76 2.03 -18.74
CA ALA A 77 8.78 1.94 -19.79
C ALA A 77 8.59 0.74 -20.75
N GLY A 78 7.34 0.31 -20.97
CA GLY A 78 7.00 -0.82 -21.82
C GLY A 78 7.20 -2.21 -21.18
N HIS A 79 7.63 -2.28 -19.92
CA HIS A 79 7.78 -3.55 -19.21
C HIS A 79 6.45 -4.16 -18.78
N ARG A 80 6.47 -5.47 -18.49
CA ARG A 80 5.36 -6.20 -17.88
C ARG A 80 5.75 -6.80 -16.52
N PRO A 81 5.72 -6.02 -15.43
CA PRO A 81 6.22 -6.46 -14.13
C PRO A 81 5.20 -7.31 -13.35
N ASN A 82 5.72 -8.09 -12.40
CA ASN A 82 4.91 -8.83 -11.45
C ASN A 82 4.45 -7.94 -10.30
N LEU A 83 5.22 -6.92 -9.93
CA LEU A 83 4.89 -6.04 -8.82
C LEU A 83 5.23 -4.59 -9.15
N VAL A 84 4.23 -3.72 -9.10
CA VAL A 84 4.42 -2.27 -9.19
C VAL A 84 4.11 -1.65 -7.84
N ARG A 85 4.88 -0.65 -7.43
CA ARG A 85 4.47 0.29 -6.39
C ARG A 85 4.57 1.73 -6.91
N ALA A 86 3.65 2.57 -6.47
CA ALA A 86 3.70 4.01 -6.69
C ALA A 86 3.23 4.70 -5.40
N PHE A 87 4.19 5.09 -4.56
CA PHE A 87 3.87 5.80 -3.33
C PHE A 87 4.03 7.30 -3.54
N ASN A 88 3.05 8.07 -3.07
CA ASN A 88 3.04 9.53 -3.10
C ASN A 88 3.00 10.18 -4.49
N VAL A 89 2.78 9.39 -5.55
CA VAL A 89 2.77 9.85 -6.96
C VAL A 89 1.42 10.48 -7.33
N LEU A 90 0.29 9.80 -7.08
CA LEU A 90 -1.04 10.24 -7.52
C LEU A 90 -1.67 11.36 -6.68
N ARG A 91 -1.00 11.85 -5.63
CA ARG A 91 -1.59 12.81 -4.67
C ARG A 91 -2.01 14.14 -5.31
N GLN A 92 -1.29 14.55 -6.35
CA GLN A 92 -1.50 15.81 -7.06
C GLN A 92 -2.40 15.68 -8.30
N TYR A 93 -2.83 14.46 -8.63
CA TYR A 93 -3.70 14.22 -9.77
C TYR A 93 -5.15 14.57 -9.42
N ASP A 94 -5.98 14.82 -10.43
CA ASP A 94 -7.43 14.86 -10.28
C ASP A 94 -7.99 13.46 -10.01
N VAL A 95 -9.13 13.39 -9.31
CA VAL A 95 -9.73 12.10 -8.93
C VAL A 95 -10.07 11.25 -10.17
N SER A 96 -10.53 11.88 -11.25
CA SER A 96 -10.81 11.20 -12.52
C SER A 96 -9.56 10.57 -13.14
N GLN A 97 -8.40 11.20 -13.00
CA GLN A 97 -7.13 10.73 -13.56
C GLN A 97 -6.55 9.55 -12.78
N VAL A 98 -6.96 9.34 -11.52
CA VAL A 98 -6.51 8.21 -10.69
C VAL A 98 -6.92 6.88 -11.33
N HIS A 99 -8.18 6.78 -11.80
CA HIS A 99 -8.69 5.56 -12.40
C HIS A 99 -7.96 5.26 -13.72
N ASP A 100 -7.75 6.26 -14.57
CA ASP A 100 -7.01 6.10 -15.83
C ASP A 100 -5.58 5.63 -15.59
N ALA A 101 -4.90 6.18 -14.58
CA ALA A 101 -3.55 5.74 -14.19
C ALA A 101 -3.57 4.29 -13.68
N TRP A 102 -4.56 3.90 -12.87
CA TRP A 102 -4.73 2.53 -12.41
C TRP A 102 -4.92 1.56 -13.58
N GLN A 103 -5.81 1.87 -14.53
CA GLN A 103 -6.04 1.05 -15.72
C GLN A 103 -4.78 0.92 -16.58
N LEU A 104 -4.04 2.02 -16.76
CA LEU A 104 -2.81 2.04 -17.54
C LEU A 104 -1.73 1.11 -16.94
N VAL A 105 -1.55 1.15 -15.62
CA VAL A 105 -0.59 0.27 -14.93
C VAL A 105 -1.08 -1.17 -14.94
N CYS A 106 -2.34 -1.42 -14.57
CA CYS A 106 -2.87 -2.78 -14.43
C CYS A 106 -2.88 -3.56 -15.76
N SER A 107 -3.19 -2.89 -16.88
CA SER A 107 -3.13 -3.49 -18.24
C SER A 107 -1.72 -3.92 -18.69
N ARG A 108 -0.68 -3.45 -18.00
CA ARG A 108 0.71 -3.79 -18.27
C ARG A 108 1.28 -4.83 -17.31
N LEU A 109 0.58 -5.20 -16.26
CA LEU A 109 1.08 -6.22 -15.34
C LEU A 109 1.31 -7.55 -16.06
N ALA A 110 2.30 -8.31 -15.59
CA ALA A 110 2.39 -9.72 -15.92
C ALA A 110 1.13 -10.47 -15.43
N PRO A 111 0.79 -11.64 -15.98
CA PRO A 111 -0.31 -12.45 -15.46
C PRO A 111 -0.17 -12.69 -13.94
N GLY A 112 -1.22 -12.37 -13.19
CA GLY A 112 -1.22 -12.43 -11.71
C GLY A 112 -0.35 -11.37 -11.03
N GLY A 113 0.11 -10.37 -11.76
CA GLY A 113 0.86 -9.22 -11.24
C GLY A 113 -0.02 -8.31 -10.38
N LEU A 114 0.63 -7.48 -9.57
CA LEU A 114 -0.02 -6.60 -8.61
C LEU A 114 0.50 -5.17 -8.73
N PHE A 115 -0.38 -4.22 -8.43
CA PHE A 115 -0.03 -2.81 -8.29
C PHE A 115 -0.38 -2.32 -6.87
N VAL A 116 0.56 -1.65 -6.21
CA VAL A 116 0.36 -1.02 -4.91
C VAL A 116 0.47 0.48 -5.05
N GLU A 117 -0.67 1.15 -5.06
CA GLU A 117 -0.75 2.60 -5.03
C GLU A 117 -0.91 3.07 -3.60
N GLY A 118 -0.12 4.03 -3.15
CA GLY A 118 -0.16 4.43 -1.75
C GLY A 118 0.24 5.87 -1.48
N THR A 119 -0.08 6.30 -0.27
CA THR A 119 0.29 7.60 0.26
C THR A 119 0.89 7.41 1.64
N CYS A 120 1.96 8.14 1.95
CA CYS A 120 2.56 8.17 3.27
C CYS A 120 3.00 9.57 3.67
N ASP A 121 3.15 9.78 4.98
CA ASP A 121 3.88 10.93 5.51
C ASP A 121 5.39 10.81 5.23
N GLU A 122 6.12 11.88 5.52
CA GLU A 122 7.52 12.08 5.13
C GLU A 122 8.44 11.04 5.77
N LEU A 123 8.06 10.53 6.95
CA LEU A 123 8.81 9.53 7.70
C LEU A 123 8.27 8.10 7.51
N GLY A 124 7.21 7.91 6.73
CA GLY A 124 6.54 6.61 6.56
C GLY A 124 5.93 6.06 7.85
N ARG A 125 5.57 6.93 8.79
CA ARG A 125 4.91 6.60 10.07
C ARG A 125 3.41 6.48 9.93
N ARG A 126 2.81 7.12 8.93
CA ARG A 126 1.39 6.98 8.58
C ARG A 126 1.29 6.75 7.09
N CYS A 127 0.78 5.57 6.73
CA CYS A 127 0.71 5.11 5.36
C CYS A 127 -0.69 4.55 5.10
N SER A 128 -1.20 4.78 3.90
CA SER A 128 -2.28 3.98 3.35
C SER A 128 -1.93 3.51 1.94
N TRP A 129 -2.48 2.38 1.52
CA TRP A 129 -2.34 1.93 0.15
C TRP A 129 -3.50 1.06 -0.30
N VAL A 130 -3.78 1.15 -1.60
CA VAL A 130 -4.66 0.25 -2.33
C VAL A 130 -3.80 -0.84 -2.97
N LEU A 131 -4.23 -2.09 -2.82
CA LEU A 131 -3.72 -3.20 -3.63
C LEU A 131 -4.65 -3.38 -4.82
N LEU A 132 -4.09 -3.40 -6.02
CA LEU A 132 -4.79 -3.62 -7.28
C LEU A 132 -4.18 -4.81 -8.03
N ASP A 133 -4.99 -5.41 -8.88
CA ASP A 133 -4.59 -6.38 -9.90
C ASP A 133 -5.25 -6.05 -11.24
N ALA A 134 -5.23 -6.99 -12.20
CA ALA A 134 -5.82 -6.80 -13.52
C ALA A 134 -7.34 -6.53 -13.48
N ASP A 135 -8.04 -6.95 -12.43
CA ASP A 135 -9.48 -6.76 -12.27
C ASP A 135 -9.81 -5.46 -11.50
N GLY A 136 -8.79 -4.74 -11.04
CA GLY A 136 -8.92 -3.45 -10.36
C GLY A 136 -8.57 -3.51 -8.87
N PRO A 137 -9.12 -2.60 -8.04
CA PRO A 137 -8.76 -2.47 -6.64
C PRO A 137 -9.35 -3.58 -5.77
N GLN A 138 -8.49 -4.23 -4.98
CA GLN A 138 -8.80 -5.42 -4.19
C GLN A 138 -8.95 -5.11 -2.70
N SER A 139 -8.07 -4.25 -2.15
CA SER A 139 -8.08 -3.95 -0.72
C SER A 139 -7.50 -2.57 -0.42
N LEU A 140 -7.98 -1.95 0.66
CA LEU A 140 -7.33 -0.82 1.31
C LEU A 140 -6.58 -1.31 2.54
N THR A 141 -5.36 -0.84 2.74
CA THR A 141 -4.63 -0.98 4.00
C THR A 141 -4.25 0.37 4.58
N LEU A 142 -4.51 0.56 5.87
CA LEU A 142 -3.98 1.64 6.70
C LEU A 142 -2.89 1.04 7.60
N ALA A 143 -1.75 1.72 7.69
CA ALA A 143 -0.62 1.32 8.51
C ALA A 143 -0.01 2.50 9.23
N TRP A 144 0.23 2.37 10.53
CA TRP A 144 0.86 3.43 11.30
C TRP A 144 1.78 2.96 12.40
N ASP A 145 2.75 3.80 12.74
CA ASP A 145 3.59 3.62 13.90
C ASP A 145 2.73 3.76 15.19
N PRO A 146 2.67 2.72 16.03
CA PRO A 146 1.88 2.74 17.27
C PRO A 146 2.22 3.88 18.23
N ASN A 147 3.41 4.48 18.15
CA ASN A 147 3.86 5.52 19.07
C ASN A 147 3.73 6.95 18.52
N HIS A 148 3.32 7.12 17.26
CA HIS A 148 3.32 8.42 16.57
C HIS A 148 1.94 8.76 15.98
N THR A 149 0.88 8.21 16.56
CA THR A 149 -0.49 8.44 16.09
C THR A 149 -1.40 8.39 17.31
N ALA A 150 -2.23 9.42 17.49
CA ALA A 150 -3.10 9.54 18.65
C ALA A 150 -4.35 8.67 18.49
N ARG A 151 -4.91 8.65 17.27
CA ARG A 151 -6.13 7.91 16.91
C ARG A 151 -6.03 7.34 15.49
N PRO A 152 -6.70 6.21 15.18
CA PRO A 152 -6.73 5.66 13.83
C PRO A 152 -7.16 6.65 12.73
N SER A 153 -8.09 7.57 13.01
CA SER A 153 -8.57 8.57 12.04
C SER A 153 -7.51 9.59 11.61
N ASP A 154 -6.39 9.73 12.33
CA ASP A 154 -5.25 10.58 11.94
C ASP A 154 -4.64 10.15 10.59
N LEU A 155 -4.95 8.94 10.10
CA LEU A 155 -4.57 8.46 8.76
C LEU A 155 -5.42 9.05 7.63
N ALA A 156 -6.51 9.76 7.92
CA ALA A 156 -7.39 10.38 6.93
C ALA A 156 -6.62 11.26 5.93
N GLU A 157 -5.67 12.06 6.44
CA GLU A 157 -4.83 12.95 5.62
C GLU A 157 -3.90 12.18 4.64
N ARG A 158 -3.73 10.88 4.87
CA ARG A 158 -2.90 9.97 4.07
C ARG A 158 -3.72 8.99 3.27
N LEU A 159 -5.04 9.15 3.17
CA LEU A 159 -5.85 8.33 2.29
C LEU A 159 -5.42 8.52 0.83
N PRO A 160 -5.54 7.47 -0.01
CA PRO A 160 -5.25 7.59 -1.43
C PRO A 160 -6.21 8.60 -2.08
N LYS A 161 -5.80 9.20 -3.20
CA LYS A 161 -6.58 10.26 -3.86
C LYS A 161 -8.01 9.80 -4.22
N ALA A 162 -8.19 8.51 -4.50
CA ALA A 162 -9.50 7.89 -4.75
C ALA A 162 -10.47 7.92 -3.56
N LEU A 163 -9.98 8.07 -2.33
CA LEU A 163 -10.80 8.02 -1.11
C LEU A 163 -10.76 9.30 -0.27
N ILE A 164 -9.70 10.11 -0.37
CA ILE A 164 -9.51 11.25 0.55
C ILE A 164 -10.67 12.27 0.52
N HIS A 165 -11.23 12.55 -0.67
CA HIS A 165 -12.37 13.46 -0.83
C HIS A 165 -13.70 12.84 -0.40
N ARG A 166 -13.75 11.52 -0.26
CA ARG A 166 -14.92 10.77 0.21
C ARG A 166 -14.90 10.57 1.71
N ASN A 167 -13.90 11.08 2.43
CA ASN A 167 -13.88 10.99 3.88
C ASN A 167 -14.81 12.04 4.51
N VAL A 168 -16.11 11.88 4.29
CA VAL A 168 -17.18 12.73 4.79
C VAL A 168 -18.30 11.87 5.38
N PRO A 169 -19.13 12.39 6.31
CA PRO A 169 -20.23 11.62 6.90
C PRO A 169 -21.16 10.97 5.85
N GLY A 170 -21.48 9.70 6.06
CA GLY A 170 -22.32 8.90 5.15
C GLY A 170 -21.53 8.09 4.11
N GLU A 171 -20.23 8.34 3.96
CA GLU A 171 -19.37 7.55 3.07
C GLU A 171 -18.71 6.37 3.83
N PRO A 172 -18.57 5.19 3.19
CA PRO A 172 -18.06 3.99 3.88
C PRO A 172 -16.65 4.13 4.47
N ILE A 173 -15.75 4.87 3.80
CA ILE A 173 -14.40 5.11 4.33
C ILE A 173 -14.42 5.96 5.60
N HIS A 174 -15.29 6.97 5.66
CA HIS A 174 -15.49 7.78 6.86
C HIS A 174 -16.03 6.93 8.01
N ASP A 175 -17.01 6.09 7.74
CA ASP A 175 -17.59 5.19 8.74
C ASP A 175 -16.57 4.19 9.27
N LEU A 176 -15.70 3.63 8.42
CA LEU A 176 -14.61 2.76 8.85
C LEU A 176 -13.65 3.47 9.83
N LEU A 177 -13.22 4.70 9.52
CA LEU A 177 -12.33 5.47 10.39
C LEU A 177 -13.01 5.81 11.72
N ARG A 178 -14.28 6.19 11.69
CA ARG A 178 -15.09 6.45 12.89
C ARG A 178 -15.21 5.19 13.76
N MET A 179 -15.51 4.05 13.17
CA MET A 179 -15.56 2.76 13.89
C MET A 179 -14.20 2.40 14.50
N ALA A 180 -13.10 2.67 13.80
CA ALA A 180 -11.75 2.42 14.30
C ALA A 180 -11.42 3.29 15.52
N ASP A 181 -11.81 4.57 15.50
CA ASP A 181 -11.68 5.48 16.64
C ASP A 181 -12.52 5.03 17.84
N ASP A 182 -13.79 4.68 17.62
CA ASP A 182 -14.66 4.17 18.68
C ASP A 182 -14.07 2.90 19.33
N ALA A 183 -13.55 1.98 18.51
CA ALA A 183 -12.90 0.77 19.00
C ALA A 183 -11.61 1.07 19.78
N TRP A 184 -10.82 2.06 19.33
CA TRP A 184 -9.61 2.52 20.01
C TRP A 184 -9.92 3.14 21.38
N ASP A 185 -10.97 3.96 21.46
CA ASP A 185 -11.42 4.60 22.69
C ASP A 185 -11.99 3.57 23.68
N ARG A 186 -12.79 2.62 23.21
CA ARG A 186 -13.27 1.50 24.05
C ARG A 186 -12.14 0.59 24.55
N ALA A 187 -11.02 0.54 23.84
CA ALA A 187 -9.82 -0.19 24.26
C ALA A 187 -8.92 0.61 25.23
N ALA A 188 -9.32 1.79 25.72
CA ALA A 188 -8.47 2.66 26.55
C ALA A 188 -7.89 1.98 27.80
N ALA A 189 -8.61 1.04 28.42
CA ALA A 189 -8.11 0.26 29.57
C ALA A 189 -6.84 -0.55 29.26
N TRP A 190 -6.56 -0.80 27.99
CA TRP A 190 -5.36 -1.52 27.53
C TRP A 190 -4.16 -0.62 27.24
N ALA A 191 -4.29 0.70 27.40
CA ALA A 191 -3.22 1.66 27.12
C ALA A 191 -1.96 1.41 27.97
N THR A 192 -2.12 0.93 29.21
CA THR A 192 -1.02 0.59 30.13
C THR A 192 -0.12 -0.53 29.62
N TYR A 193 -0.64 -1.41 28.75
CA TYR A 193 0.12 -2.50 28.10
C TYR A 193 0.78 -2.06 26.78
N GLY A 194 0.64 -0.78 26.43
CA GLY A 194 1.22 -0.19 25.23
C GLY A 194 0.30 -0.20 24.01
N PRO A 195 0.60 0.66 23.01
CA PRO A 195 -0.31 0.97 21.92
C PRO A 195 -0.59 -0.21 20.98
N ARG A 196 0.33 -1.17 20.88
CA ARG A 196 0.14 -2.39 20.07
C ARG A 196 -0.89 -3.33 20.67
N ILE A 197 -0.85 -3.50 22.00
CA ILE A 197 -1.81 -4.35 22.71
C ILE A 197 -3.18 -3.67 22.67
N ARG A 198 -3.24 -2.36 22.94
CA ARG A 198 -4.45 -1.57 22.76
C ARG A 198 -5.04 -1.71 21.36
N TRP A 199 -4.23 -1.61 20.31
CA TRP A 199 -4.70 -1.77 18.93
C TRP A 199 -5.22 -3.18 18.64
N ARG A 200 -4.56 -4.22 19.18
CA ARG A 200 -5.03 -5.60 19.03
C ARG A 200 -6.44 -5.79 19.60
N GLU A 201 -6.74 -5.18 20.75
CA GLU A 201 -8.09 -5.23 21.34
C GLU A 201 -9.09 -4.38 20.57
N ALA A 202 -8.71 -3.18 20.11
CA ALA A 202 -9.55 -2.38 19.21
C ALA A 202 -9.90 -3.16 17.93
N ARG A 203 -8.94 -3.85 17.32
CA ARG A 203 -9.21 -4.74 16.16
C ARG A 203 -10.17 -5.86 16.50
N ARG A 204 -10.12 -6.43 17.70
CA ARG A 204 -11.07 -7.46 18.14
C ARG A 204 -12.49 -6.88 18.19
N LEU A 205 -12.66 -5.67 18.71
CA LEU A 205 -13.96 -4.97 18.72
C LEU A 205 -14.48 -4.68 17.31
N LEU A 206 -13.61 -4.33 16.36
CA LEU A 206 -13.99 -4.16 14.95
C LEU A 206 -14.46 -5.48 14.31
N ILE A 207 -13.78 -6.59 14.60
CA ILE A 207 -14.18 -7.93 14.13
C ILE A 207 -15.53 -8.33 14.76
N ASP A 208 -15.71 -8.11 16.06
CA ASP A 208 -16.97 -8.37 16.77
C ASP A 208 -18.13 -7.50 16.19
N ALA A 209 -17.80 -6.33 15.62
CA ALA A 209 -18.72 -5.46 14.88
C ALA A 209 -18.84 -5.80 13.37
N SER A 210 -18.40 -6.99 12.96
CA SER A 210 -18.49 -7.51 11.59
C SER A 210 -17.70 -6.71 10.53
N VAL A 211 -16.69 -5.92 10.93
CA VAL A 211 -15.77 -5.33 9.96
C VAL A 211 -14.90 -6.44 9.36
N PRO A 212 -14.84 -6.58 8.02
CA PRO A 212 -14.15 -7.69 7.33
C PRO A 212 -12.62 -7.49 7.32
N LEU A 213 -12.01 -7.44 8.51
CA LEU A 213 -10.56 -7.21 8.64
C LEU A 213 -9.76 -8.41 8.16
N THR A 214 -8.72 -8.16 7.35
CA THR A 214 -7.74 -9.19 7.00
C THR A 214 -7.02 -9.68 8.26
N PRO A 215 -6.92 -11.01 8.50
CA PRO A 215 -6.22 -11.55 9.64
C PRO A 215 -4.72 -11.25 9.61
N ILE A 216 -4.17 -10.79 10.75
CA ILE A 216 -2.73 -10.61 10.95
C ILE A 216 -2.21 -11.81 11.72
N ARG A 217 -1.50 -12.71 11.03
CA ARG A 217 -1.06 -14.00 11.61
C ARG A 217 0.37 -13.98 12.18
N ARG A 218 0.95 -12.79 12.37
CA ARG A 218 2.34 -12.64 12.81
C ARG A 218 2.57 -11.29 13.48
N ARG A 219 3.67 -11.16 14.21
CA ARG A 219 4.08 -9.86 14.77
C ARG A 219 4.51 -8.93 13.63
N VAL A 220 3.92 -7.75 13.61
CA VAL A 220 4.23 -6.66 12.68
C VAL A 220 4.67 -5.45 13.49
N ARG A 221 5.60 -4.66 12.96
CA ARG A 221 6.05 -3.44 13.62
C ARG A 221 4.94 -2.39 13.66
N ASP A 222 4.16 -2.25 12.59
CA ASP A 222 3.16 -1.19 12.53
C ASP A 222 1.79 -1.72 12.97
N ASN A 223 0.93 -0.85 13.45
CA ASN A 223 -0.50 -1.14 13.55
C ASN A 223 -1.07 -1.20 12.15
N LEU A 224 -1.88 -2.22 11.85
CA LEU A 224 -2.48 -2.42 10.53
C LEU A 224 -4.00 -2.56 10.63
N LEU A 225 -4.68 -1.96 9.65
CA LEU A 225 -6.09 -2.16 9.34
C LEU A 225 -6.18 -2.43 7.83
N THR A 226 -6.62 -3.62 7.43
CA THR A 226 -6.83 -3.95 6.02
C THR A 226 -8.25 -4.47 5.84
N VAL A 227 -8.97 -3.93 4.84
CA VAL A 227 -10.33 -4.32 4.46
C VAL A 227 -10.40 -4.52 2.93
N PRO A 228 -11.35 -5.34 2.44
CA PRO A 228 -11.67 -5.38 1.01
C PRO A 228 -12.02 -3.98 0.49
N TRP A 229 -11.65 -3.70 -0.77
CA TRP A 229 -11.92 -2.41 -1.38
C TRP A 229 -13.43 -2.09 -1.43
N SER A 230 -14.26 -3.08 -1.74
CA SER A 230 -15.73 -2.96 -1.75
C SER A 230 -16.33 -2.50 -0.42
N PHE A 231 -15.64 -2.71 0.70
CA PHE A 231 -16.10 -2.23 2.01
C PHE A 231 -15.95 -0.71 2.17
N VAL A 232 -15.06 -0.08 1.40
CA VAL A 232 -14.73 1.35 1.53
C VAL A 232 -15.07 2.17 0.29
N SER A 233 -15.26 1.54 -0.87
CA SER A 233 -15.61 2.22 -2.11
C SER A 233 -17.11 2.45 -2.28
N GLY A 234 -17.97 1.78 -1.50
CA GLY A 234 -19.42 1.92 -1.62
C GLY A 234 -20.00 1.33 -2.91
N ASP A 235 -19.17 0.78 -3.80
CA ASP A 235 -19.61 0.03 -4.97
C ASP A 235 -20.01 -1.37 -4.49
N GLN A 236 -21.31 -1.57 -4.30
CA GLN A 236 -21.86 -2.93 -4.25
C GLN A 236 -21.64 -3.55 -5.63
N VAL A 237 -21.00 -4.73 -5.64
CA VAL A 237 -20.81 -5.60 -6.81
C VAL A 237 -22.08 -5.73 -7.63
#